data_AF-A0A7S2GY99-F1
#
_entry.id   AF-A0A7S2GY99-F1
#
_cell.length_a   1.000
_cell.length_b   1.000
_cell.length_c   1.000
_cell.angle_alpha   90.00
_cell.angle_beta   90.00
_cell.angle_gamma   90.00
#
_symmetry.space_group_name_H-M   'P 1'
#
loop_
_entity.id
_entity.type
_entity.pdbx_description
1 polymer ?
#
loop_
_entity_poly.entity_id
_entity_poly.type
_entity_poly.pdbx_seq_one_letter_code
_entity_poly.pdbx_strand_id
1 'polypeptide(L)'
;FFSENTVGLTMALRHLIRTLADSPVSPNSHADHQKDIRSNDGTVSATQLEFLRIIAPSIIGTTLEALKADSTEIQTTEPLVAVAIRAALESKHVMKPSLGRFLVCLKVYLTRGIGVLLEYIDTHFGLVMSADHMTSFVDKWLVHAVVWALGGSMPWQEREKLASLVVSHSNIELPAGCDSVLECWPHVEDGEWALWENSLSRRDIDESQITSSSLVIPTMDTLRHAELIQSCLASHKPLILCGPPGSGKTMTLVSTLSSMSNLILVQVNFSSGTTPGLLLKTLTQYCEVLKTPRGEVMRPKPSLGVDKWLVVFCDEINLPEEDKYGTQPVIS
;
A
#
# COMPACT_ATOMS: atom_id res chain seq x y z
N PHE A 1 3.16 -4.83 -31.96
CA PHE A 1 1.85 -4.45 -31.42
C PHE A 1 1.66 -5.26 -30.14
N PHE A 2 1.67 -4.62 -28.98
CA PHE A 2 1.33 -5.27 -27.71
C PHE A 2 -0.18 -5.11 -27.51
N SER A 3 -0.93 -6.22 -27.52
CA SER A 3 -2.36 -6.19 -27.21
C SER A 3 -2.56 -6.22 -25.69
N GLU A 4 -3.69 -5.74 -25.19
CA GLU A 4 -4.02 -5.85 -23.76
C GLU A 4 -4.04 -7.31 -23.27
N ASN A 5 -4.27 -8.27 -24.16
CA ASN A 5 -4.24 -9.71 -23.88
C ASN A 5 -2.84 -10.33 -23.91
N THR A 6 -1.80 -9.58 -24.29
CA THR A 6 -0.42 -10.10 -24.33
C THR A 6 0.11 -10.35 -22.91
N VAL A 7 -0.36 -9.59 -21.92
CA VAL A 7 -0.05 -9.79 -20.50
C VAL A 7 -1.29 -10.33 -19.80
N GLY A 8 -1.41 -11.65 -19.72
CA GLY A 8 -2.53 -12.30 -19.04
C GLY A 8 -2.49 -12.11 -17.52
N LEU A 9 -3.68 -12.09 -16.89
CA LEU A 9 -3.84 -11.95 -15.43
C LEU A 9 -3.03 -12.98 -14.65
N THR A 10 -3.07 -14.25 -15.04
CA THR A 10 -2.31 -15.33 -14.40
C THR A 10 -0.79 -15.10 -14.48
N MET A 11 -0.29 -14.60 -15.61
CA MET A 11 1.13 -14.28 -15.75
C MET A 11 1.54 -13.14 -14.81
N ALA A 12 0.70 -12.11 -14.71
CA ALA A 12 0.94 -10.96 -13.86
C ALA A 12 0.90 -11.32 -12.36
N LEU A 13 -0.03 -12.20 -11.95
CA LEU A 13 -0.13 -12.69 -10.57
C LEU A 13 1.05 -13.61 -10.17
N ARG A 14 1.52 -14.47 -11.08
CA ARG A 14 2.77 -15.23 -10.85
C ARG A 14 3.99 -14.31 -10.73
N HIS A 15 4.05 -13.28 -11.56
CA HIS A 15 5.11 -12.28 -11.48
C HIS A 15 5.07 -11.49 -10.15
N LEU A 16 3.88 -11.18 -9.63
CA LEU A 16 3.71 -10.56 -8.31
C LEU A 16 4.34 -11.42 -7.20
N ILE A 17 3.95 -12.70 -7.10
CA ILE A 17 4.49 -13.63 -6.10
C ILE A 17 6.01 -13.74 -6.22
N ARG A 18 6.52 -13.93 -7.46
CA ARG A 18 7.96 -14.04 -7.71
C ARG A 18 8.71 -12.80 -7.26
N THR A 19 8.21 -11.62 -7.60
CA THR A 19 8.87 -10.36 -7.22
C THR A 19 8.84 -10.14 -5.71
N LEU A 20 7.77 -10.57 -5.02
CA LEU A 20 7.73 -10.56 -3.56
C LEU A 20 8.69 -11.59 -2.96
N ALA A 21 8.90 -12.75 -3.59
CA ALA A 21 9.87 -13.73 -3.14
C ALA A 21 11.33 -13.29 -3.38
N ASP A 22 11.58 -12.48 -4.40
CA ASP A 22 12.93 -12.03 -4.78
C ASP A 22 13.34 -10.69 -4.11
N SER A 23 12.39 -9.96 -3.53
CA SER A 23 12.64 -8.65 -2.88
C SER A 23 12.59 -8.80 -1.36
N PRO A 24 13.73 -8.79 -0.64
CA PRO A 24 13.73 -8.85 0.82
C PRO A 24 12.94 -7.69 1.41
N VAL A 25 12.05 -8.00 2.36
CA VAL A 25 11.33 -6.99 3.14
C VAL A 25 12.05 -6.83 4.46
N SER A 26 12.37 -5.59 4.81
CA SER A 26 12.90 -5.25 6.12
C SER A 26 11.75 -4.95 7.09
N PRO A 27 11.89 -5.26 8.39
CA PRO A 27 10.96 -4.77 9.41
C PRO A 27 10.91 -3.24 9.31
N ASN A 28 9.71 -2.66 9.25
CA ASN A 28 9.57 -1.20 9.22
C ASN A 28 10.07 -0.65 10.55
N SER A 29 11.30 -0.15 10.59
CA SER A 29 11.83 0.53 11.77
C SER A 29 11.16 1.90 11.90
N HIS A 30 10.06 1.96 12.65
CA HIS A 30 9.54 3.23 13.17
C HIS A 30 10.52 3.92 14.15
N ALA A 31 11.65 3.29 14.47
CA ALA A 31 12.72 3.84 15.28
C ALA A 31 14.05 3.79 14.53
N ASP A 32 14.69 4.96 14.40
CA ASP A 32 16.11 5.20 14.12
C ASP A 32 16.92 4.03 13.51
N HIS A 33 17.33 4.21 12.25
CA HIS A 33 18.34 3.39 11.54
C HIS A 33 19.74 3.39 12.19
N GLN A 34 19.87 3.75 13.47
CA GLN A 34 21.14 3.76 14.20
C GLN A 34 21.66 2.35 14.56
N LYS A 35 20.95 1.27 14.18
CA LYS A 35 21.34 -0.12 14.50
C LYS A 35 21.55 -1.07 13.31
N ASP A 36 21.57 -0.59 12.07
CA ASP A 36 21.75 -1.46 10.88
C ASP A 36 23.23 -1.74 10.53
N ILE A 37 24.02 -2.19 11.52
CA ILE A 37 25.35 -2.79 11.29
C ILE A 37 25.34 -4.30 11.58
N ARG A 38 24.22 -4.88 12.03
CA ARG A 38 24.11 -6.33 12.26
C ARG A 38 23.15 -6.96 11.26
N SER A 39 23.75 -7.63 10.28
CA SER A 39 23.17 -8.67 9.41
C SER A 39 21.95 -8.28 8.57
N ASN A 40 22.15 -7.45 7.54
CA ASN A 40 21.28 -7.47 6.36
C ASN A 40 22.04 -8.15 5.21
N ASP A 41 22.32 -9.45 5.39
CA ASP A 41 22.69 -10.30 4.27
C ASP A 41 21.41 -10.38 3.44
N GLY A 42 21.33 -9.71 2.28
CA GLY A 42 20.13 -9.40 1.50
C GLY A 42 19.31 -10.62 1.02
N THR A 43 18.97 -11.47 1.97
CA THR A 43 18.39 -12.79 1.88
C THR A 43 16.97 -12.69 2.40
N VAL A 44 16.08 -13.38 1.72
CA VAL A 44 14.66 -13.37 2.04
C VAL A 44 14.45 -14.17 3.31
N SER A 45 13.76 -13.60 4.29
CA SER A 45 13.53 -14.26 5.57
C SER A 45 12.63 -15.49 5.42
N ALA A 46 12.81 -16.50 6.29
CA ALA A 46 11.94 -17.67 6.32
C ALA A 46 10.47 -17.29 6.56
N THR A 47 10.23 -16.29 7.42
CA THR A 47 8.90 -15.71 7.66
C THR A 47 8.27 -15.15 6.39
N GLN A 48 9.03 -14.43 5.57
CA GLN A 48 8.53 -13.89 4.31
C GLN A 48 8.16 -15.02 3.34
N LEU A 49 8.97 -16.07 3.24
CA LEU A 49 8.63 -17.23 2.40
C LEU A 49 7.37 -17.95 2.89
N GLU A 50 7.20 -18.07 4.21
CA GLU A 50 6.02 -18.70 4.81
C GLU A 50 4.75 -17.87 4.58
N PHE A 51 4.83 -16.54 4.73
CA PHE A 51 3.76 -15.61 4.37
C PHE A 51 3.31 -15.82 2.91
N LEU A 52 4.28 -15.91 1.98
CA LEU A 52 4.01 -16.14 0.56
C LEU A 52 3.42 -17.53 0.30
N ARG A 53 3.85 -18.55 1.06
CA ARG A 53 3.32 -19.92 0.96
C ARG A 53 1.83 -19.97 1.32
N ILE A 54 1.42 -19.25 2.36
CA ILE A 54 0.03 -19.18 2.83
C ILE A 54 -0.87 -18.51 1.78
N ILE A 55 -0.46 -17.36 1.23
CA ILE A 55 -1.31 -16.60 0.29
C ILE A 55 -1.29 -17.12 -1.16
N ALA A 56 -0.26 -17.87 -1.56
CA ALA A 56 -0.06 -18.27 -2.96
C ALA A 56 -1.29 -18.98 -3.58
N PRO A 57 -1.96 -19.94 -2.91
CA PRO A 57 -3.17 -20.58 -3.44
C PRO A 57 -4.28 -19.58 -3.77
N SER A 58 -4.49 -18.59 -2.91
CA SER A 58 -5.51 -17.55 -3.10
C SER A 58 -5.15 -16.53 -4.20
N ILE A 59 -3.86 -16.42 -4.55
CA ILE A 59 -3.37 -15.50 -5.58
C ILE A 59 -3.27 -16.17 -6.96
N ILE A 60 -2.62 -17.33 -7.06
CA ILE A 60 -2.31 -17.99 -8.34
C ILE A 60 -3.01 -19.34 -8.52
N GLY A 61 -3.77 -19.81 -7.52
CA GLY A 61 -4.35 -21.15 -7.49
C GLY A 61 -3.37 -22.21 -6.98
N THR A 62 -3.87 -23.42 -6.72
CA THR A 62 -3.03 -24.56 -6.39
C THR A 62 -2.34 -25.08 -7.66
N THR A 63 -1.00 -25.05 -7.68
CA THR A 63 -0.17 -25.54 -8.80
C THR A 63 -0.43 -27.03 -9.14
N LEU A 64 -1.10 -27.78 -8.24
CA LEU A 64 -1.28 -29.23 -8.34
C LEU A 64 -2.39 -29.67 -9.31
N GLU A 65 -3.36 -28.83 -9.63
CA GLU A 65 -4.46 -29.21 -10.54
C GLU A 65 -4.05 -29.15 -12.02
N ALA A 66 -3.04 -28.32 -12.36
CA ALA A 66 -2.53 -28.19 -13.72
C ALA A 66 -1.68 -29.40 -14.19
N LEU A 67 -1.32 -30.34 -13.30
CA LEU A 67 -0.51 -31.52 -13.62
C LEU A 67 -1.29 -32.84 -13.60
N LYS A 68 -2.59 -32.83 -13.27
CA LYS A 68 -3.40 -34.07 -13.14
C LYS A 68 -4.60 -34.18 -14.08
N ALA A 69 -4.95 -33.16 -14.84
CA ALA A 69 -6.16 -33.21 -15.67
C ALA A 69 -5.88 -33.76 -17.08
N ASP A 70 -5.68 -35.08 -17.16
CA ASP A 70 -6.22 -35.85 -18.27
C ASP A 70 -7.61 -36.29 -17.82
N SER A 71 -8.65 -35.85 -18.54
CA SER A 71 -10.07 -36.21 -18.39
C SER A 71 -10.88 -35.65 -17.19
N THR A 72 -12.09 -35.18 -17.55
CA THR A 72 -13.29 -34.84 -16.75
C THR A 72 -13.38 -33.45 -16.11
N GLU A 73 -14.55 -32.84 -16.27
CA GLU A 73 -14.96 -31.50 -15.84
C GLU A 73 -14.71 -31.27 -14.34
N ILE A 74 -13.60 -30.62 -14.01
CA ILE A 74 -13.36 -30.08 -12.67
C ILE A 74 -13.82 -28.62 -12.71
N GLN A 75 -14.81 -28.27 -11.87
CA GLN A 75 -15.11 -26.88 -11.52
C GLN A 75 -13.85 -26.29 -10.87
N THR A 76 -12.97 -25.72 -11.69
CA THR A 76 -11.80 -25.00 -11.23
C THR A 76 -12.30 -23.71 -10.61
N THR A 77 -12.41 -23.68 -9.28
CA THR A 77 -12.72 -22.46 -8.55
C THR A 77 -11.57 -21.49 -8.78
N GLU A 78 -11.89 -20.36 -9.40
CA GLU A 78 -10.90 -19.35 -9.70
C GLU A 78 -10.28 -18.78 -8.40
N PRO A 79 -8.96 -18.47 -8.37
CA PRO A 79 -8.33 -17.89 -7.18
C PRO A 79 -8.98 -16.58 -6.76
N LEU A 80 -9.11 -16.38 -5.44
CA LEU A 80 -9.71 -15.20 -4.80
C LEU A 80 -9.27 -13.88 -5.45
N VAL A 81 -7.96 -13.68 -5.60
CA VAL A 81 -7.42 -12.41 -6.11
C VAL A 81 -7.75 -12.21 -7.59
N ALA A 82 -7.84 -13.28 -8.38
CA ALA A 82 -8.20 -13.18 -9.78
C ALA A 82 -9.69 -12.80 -9.95
N VAL A 83 -10.57 -13.39 -9.15
CA VAL A 83 -12.00 -13.02 -9.07
C VAL A 83 -12.16 -11.56 -8.65
N ALA A 84 -11.48 -11.14 -7.58
CA ALA A 84 -11.55 -9.78 -7.05
C ALA A 84 -11.05 -8.74 -8.06
N ILE A 85 -9.97 -9.04 -8.80
CA ILE A 85 -9.44 -8.13 -9.83
C ILE A 85 -10.44 -7.96 -10.97
N ARG A 86 -11.11 -9.02 -11.43
CA ARG A 86 -12.11 -8.92 -12.50
C ARG A 86 -13.30 -8.08 -12.08
N ALA A 87 -13.85 -8.35 -10.90
CA ALA A 87 -14.92 -7.54 -10.33
C ALA A 87 -14.50 -6.06 -10.22
N ALA A 88 -13.30 -5.80 -9.70
CA ALA A 88 -12.79 -4.45 -9.56
C ALA A 88 -12.55 -3.74 -10.91
N LEU A 89 -12.17 -4.44 -11.97
CA LEU A 89 -12.01 -3.84 -13.30
C LEU A 89 -13.34 -3.39 -13.91
N GLU A 90 -14.45 -4.03 -13.53
CA GLU A 90 -15.81 -3.73 -14.00
C GLU A 90 -16.55 -2.70 -13.11
N SER A 91 -16.11 -2.53 -11.86
CA SER A 91 -16.67 -1.58 -10.91
C SER A 91 -16.39 -0.11 -11.27
N LYS A 92 -17.19 0.79 -10.67
CA LYS A 92 -16.99 2.24 -10.83
C LYS A 92 -15.85 2.75 -9.96
N HIS A 93 -14.93 3.51 -10.56
CA HIS A 93 -13.81 4.18 -9.89
C HIS A 93 -13.80 5.68 -10.15
N VAL A 94 -13.13 6.43 -9.28
CA VAL A 94 -12.81 7.84 -9.50
C VAL A 94 -11.82 8.02 -10.66
N MET A 95 -10.85 7.11 -10.80
CA MET A 95 -9.89 7.07 -11.91
C MET A 95 -9.98 5.74 -12.64
N LYS A 96 -9.84 5.74 -13.98
CA LYS A 96 -9.92 4.54 -14.83
C LYS A 96 -9.13 3.37 -14.22
N PRO A 97 -9.75 2.21 -13.98
CA PRO A 97 -9.05 1.07 -13.41
C PRO A 97 -8.08 0.45 -14.41
N SER A 98 -7.00 -0.11 -13.89
CA SER A 98 -6.02 -0.86 -14.68
C SER A 98 -5.40 -1.97 -13.85
N LEU A 99 -5.10 -3.09 -14.50
CA LEU A 99 -4.45 -4.23 -13.86
C LEU A 99 -3.10 -3.83 -13.25
N GLY A 100 -2.30 -3.03 -13.96
CA GLY A 100 -1.00 -2.58 -13.48
C GLY A 100 -1.09 -1.79 -12.17
N ARG A 101 -2.05 -0.86 -12.06
CA ARG A 101 -2.29 -0.09 -10.82
C ARG A 101 -2.64 -1.02 -9.67
N PHE A 102 -3.58 -1.94 -9.90
CA PHE A 102 -4.03 -2.90 -8.90
C PHE A 102 -2.91 -3.81 -8.40
N LEU A 103 -2.06 -4.33 -9.30
CA LEU A 103 -0.94 -5.18 -8.90
C LEU A 103 0.14 -4.42 -8.13
N VAL A 104 0.42 -3.16 -8.50
CA VAL A 104 1.36 -2.31 -7.75
C VAL A 104 0.81 -2.02 -6.35
N CYS A 105 -0.45 -1.63 -6.23
CA CYS A 105 -1.09 -1.40 -4.93
C CYS A 105 -1.11 -2.69 -4.10
N LEU A 106 -1.50 -3.83 -4.68
CA LEU A 106 -1.53 -5.10 -3.97
C LEU A 106 -0.14 -5.50 -3.48
N LYS A 107 0.90 -5.31 -4.31
CA LYS A 107 2.29 -5.54 -3.88
C LYS A 107 2.65 -4.71 -2.65
N VAL A 108 2.32 -3.42 -2.64
CA VAL A 108 2.59 -2.52 -1.51
C VAL A 108 1.93 -3.04 -0.23
N TYR A 109 0.64 -3.40 -0.28
CA TYR A 109 -0.07 -3.89 0.91
C TYR A 109 0.40 -5.27 1.37
N LEU A 110 0.77 -6.17 0.46
CA LEU A 110 1.36 -7.45 0.84
C LEU A 110 2.75 -7.27 1.47
N THR A 111 3.58 -6.39 0.91
CA THR A 111 4.88 -6.00 1.51
C THR A 111 4.70 -5.42 2.90
N ARG A 112 3.69 -4.57 3.13
CA ARG A 112 3.36 -4.06 4.47
C ARG A 112 3.02 -5.19 5.44
N GLY A 113 2.21 -6.18 5.03
CA GLY A 113 1.85 -7.32 5.87
C GLY A 113 3.03 -8.17 6.28
N ILE A 114 3.95 -8.43 5.34
CA ILE A 114 5.22 -9.08 5.64
C ILE A 114 6.01 -8.24 6.65
N GLY A 115 6.09 -6.92 6.46
CA GLY A 115 6.78 -6.02 7.38
C GLY A 115 6.20 -6.01 8.80
N VAL A 116 4.86 -6.00 8.94
CA VAL A 116 4.17 -6.10 10.23
C VAL A 116 4.52 -7.41 10.94
N LEU A 117 4.48 -8.51 10.19
CA LEU A 117 4.79 -9.84 10.74
C LEU A 117 6.25 -9.94 11.20
N LEU A 118 7.19 -9.38 10.43
CA LEU A 118 8.60 -9.34 10.79
C LEU A 118 8.84 -8.47 12.03
N GLU A 119 8.25 -7.28 12.09
CA GLU A 119 8.35 -6.38 13.24
C GLU A 119 7.80 -7.04 14.52
N TYR A 120 6.69 -7.76 14.42
CA TYR A 120 6.13 -8.50 15.54
C TYR A 120 7.09 -9.59 16.04
N ILE A 121 7.66 -10.39 15.13
CA ILE A 121 8.60 -11.47 15.49
C ILE A 121 9.88 -10.90 16.13
N ASP A 122 10.38 -9.76 15.62
CA ASP A 122 11.57 -9.10 16.16
C ASP A 122 11.34 -8.51 17.55
N THR A 123 10.17 -7.91 17.78
CA THR A 123 9.81 -7.31 19.07
C THR A 123 9.48 -8.35 20.15
N HIS A 124 8.95 -9.51 19.76
CA HIS A 124 8.58 -10.61 20.65
C HIS A 124 9.61 -11.74 20.66
N PHE A 125 10.90 -11.37 20.63
CA PHE A 125 12.00 -12.31 20.59
C PHE A 125 11.90 -13.37 21.70
N GLY A 126 11.80 -14.65 21.31
CA GLY A 126 11.69 -15.79 22.22
C GLY A 126 10.28 -16.35 22.39
N LEU A 127 9.24 -15.66 21.92
CA LEU A 127 7.89 -16.23 21.79
C LEU A 127 7.71 -16.78 20.38
N VAL A 128 7.45 -18.09 20.28
CA VAL A 128 7.19 -18.72 18.98
C VAL A 128 5.74 -18.49 18.60
N MET A 129 5.51 -17.75 17.52
CA MET A 129 4.18 -17.67 16.90
C MET A 129 3.82 -19.05 16.33
N SER A 130 2.67 -19.59 16.75
CA SER A 130 2.17 -20.86 16.20
C SER A 130 1.80 -20.73 14.71
N ALA A 131 1.88 -21.83 13.96
CA ALA A 131 1.51 -21.86 12.55
C ALA A 131 0.04 -21.46 12.30
N ASP A 132 -0.87 -21.87 13.21
CA ASP A 132 -2.30 -21.53 13.10
C ASP A 132 -2.53 -20.03 13.28
N HIS A 133 -1.88 -19.42 14.27
CA HIS A 133 -1.90 -17.97 14.47
C HIS A 133 -1.36 -17.24 13.22
N MET A 134 -0.20 -17.62 12.71
CA MET A 134 0.36 -17.00 11.49
C MET A 134 -0.60 -17.13 10.30
N THR A 135 -1.15 -18.32 10.08
CA THR A 135 -2.11 -18.57 8.99
C THR A 135 -3.35 -17.68 9.13
N SER A 136 -3.92 -17.62 10.34
CA SER A 136 -5.06 -16.76 10.66
C SER A 136 -4.80 -15.28 10.37
N PHE A 137 -3.65 -14.75 10.82
CA PHE A 137 -3.23 -13.38 10.53
C PHE A 137 -3.05 -13.14 9.03
N VAL A 138 -2.32 -14.03 8.33
CA VAL A 138 -1.95 -13.85 6.93
C VAL A 138 -3.16 -13.94 6.00
N ASP A 139 -4.11 -14.84 6.26
CA ASP A 139 -5.35 -14.96 5.49
C ASP A 139 -6.23 -13.70 5.64
N LYS A 140 -6.37 -13.20 6.88
CA LYS A 140 -7.09 -11.94 7.14
C LYS A 140 -6.37 -10.74 6.50
N TRP A 141 -5.04 -10.72 6.56
CA TRP A 141 -4.23 -9.69 5.89
C TRP A 141 -4.41 -9.71 4.37
N LEU A 142 -4.48 -10.89 3.75
CA LEU A 142 -4.72 -11.00 2.31
C LEU A 142 -6.07 -10.37 1.94
N VAL A 143 -7.15 -10.70 2.68
CA VAL A 143 -8.48 -10.10 2.45
C VAL A 143 -8.41 -8.59 2.57
N HIS A 144 -7.82 -8.08 3.65
CA HIS A 144 -7.64 -6.66 3.87
C HIS A 144 -6.85 -6.00 2.72
N ALA A 145 -5.71 -6.56 2.34
CA ALA A 145 -4.86 -6.07 1.26
C ALA A 145 -5.58 -6.02 -0.08
N VAL A 146 -6.35 -7.06 -0.43
CA VAL A 146 -7.12 -7.12 -1.70
C VAL A 146 -8.19 -6.03 -1.73
N VAL A 147 -8.98 -5.90 -0.66
CA VAL A 147 -10.07 -4.93 -0.60
C VAL A 147 -9.54 -3.49 -0.74
N TRP A 148 -8.46 -3.15 -0.05
CA TRP A 148 -7.90 -1.79 -0.11
C TRP A 148 -7.04 -1.50 -1.35
N ALA A 149 -6.30 -2.50 -1.85
CA ALA A 149 -5.52 -2.37 -3.08
C ALA A 149 -6.41 -2.11 -4.31
N LEU A 150 -7.52 -2.83 -4.39
CA LEU A 150 -8.43 -2.76 -5.53
C LEU A 150 -9.50 -1.68 -5.32
N GLY A 151 -10.01 -1.55 -4.10
CA GLY A 151 -11.11 -0.66 -3.74
C GLY A 151 -10.73 0.77 -3.36
N GLY A 152 -9.45 1.09 -3.22
CA GLY A 152 -9.00 2.41 -2.74
C GLY A 152 -9.49 3.60 -3.57
N SER A 153 -9.73 3.40 -4.87
CA SER A 153 -10.27 4.43 -5.78
C SER A 153 -11.77 4.29 -6.08
N MET A 154 -12.45 3.34 -5.43
CA MET A 154 -13.91 3.16 -5.53
C MET A 154 -14.64 4.11 -4.57
N PRO A 155 -15.85 4.57 -4.93
CA PRO A 155 -16.81 5.08 -3.96
C PRO A 155 -17.13 4.04 -2.87
N TRP A 156 -17.59 4.49 -1.71
CA TRP A 156 -17.86 3.63 -0.56
C TRP A 156 -18.75 2.43 -0.90
N GLN A 157 -19.86 2.64 -1.60
CA GLN A 157 -20.84 1.58 -1.91
C GLN A 157 -20.27 0.50 -2.84
N GLU A 158 -19.39 0.87 -3.78
CA GLU A 158 -18.72 -0.11 -4.66
C GLU A 158 -17.62 -0.86 -3.91
N ARG A 159 -16.93 -0.16 -2.99
CA ARG A 159 -15.95 -0.78 -2.10
C ARG A 159 -16.59 -1.80 -1.16
N GLU A 160 -17.78 -1.52 -0.63
CA GLU A 160 -18.56 -2.47 0.17
C GLU A 160 -18.93 -3.73 -0.61
N LYS A 161 -19.38 -3.59 -1.87
CA LYS A 161 -19.67 -4.75 -2.74
C LYS A 161 -18.43 -5.60 -2.97
N LEU A 162 -17.30 -4.97 -3.25
CA LEU A 162 -16.01 -5.66 -3.41
C LEU A 162 -15.62 -6.36 -2.09
N ALA A 163 -15.75 -5.69 -0.95
CA ALA A 163 -15.48 -6.25 0.35
C ALA A 163 -16.32 -7.51 0.63
N SER A 164 -17.63 -7.45 0.40
CA SER A 164 -18.52 -8.60 0.57
C SER A 164 -18.15 -9.76 -0.35
N LEU A 165 -17.79 -9.47 -1.61
CA LEU A 165 -17.32 -10.49 -2.57
C LEU A 165 -16.03 -11.17 -2.08
N VAL A 166 -15.05 -10.41 -1.60
CA VAL A 166 -13.77 -10.96 -1.15
C VAL A 166 -13.97 -11.83 0.10
N VAL A 167 -14.77 -11.38 1.06
CA VAL A 167 -15.08 -12.14 2.28
C VAL A 167 -15.85 -13.43 1.94
N SER A 168 -16.83 -13.37 1.04
CA SER A 168 -17.60 -14.56 0.66
C SER A 168 -16.75 -15.62 -0.04
N HIS A 169 -15.72 -15.20 -0.78
CA HIS A 169 -14.81 -16.13 -1.48
C HIS A 169 -13.68 -16.64 -0.58
N SER A 170 -13.31 -15.90 0.47
CA SER A 170 -12.23 -16.32 1.39
C SER A 170 -12.68 -17.29 2.47
N ASN A 171 -14.00 -17.39 2.73
CA ASN A 171 -14.58 -18.14 3.87
C ASN A 171 -14.04 -17.67 5.23
N ILE A 172 -13.58 -16.42 5.34
CA ILE A 172 -13.14 -15.84 6.60
C ILE A 172 -14.35 -15.21 7.30
N GLU A 173 -14.57 -15.57 8.56
CA GLU A 173 -15.62 -14.99 9.38
C GLU A 173 -15.24 -13.58 9.85
N LEU A 174 -16.22 -12.68 9.86
CA LEU A 174 -16.09 -11.34 10.44
C LEU A 174 -16.34 -11.40 11.96
N PRO A 175 -15.70 -10.53 12.75
CA PRO A 175 -15.93 -10.52 14.19
C PRO A 175 -17.36 -10.05 14.50
N ALA A 176 -17.87 -10.47 15.66
CA ALA A 176 -19.20 -10.08 16.10
C ALA A 176 -19.34 -8.55 16.17
N GLY A 177 -20.35 -8.01 15.50
CA GLY A 177 -20.61 -6.56 15.44
C GLY A 177 -19.87 -5.80 14.33
N CYS A 178 -19.12 -6.49 13.45
CA CYS A 178 -18.54 -5.89 12.23
C CYS A 178 -19.39 -6.29 11.02
N ASP A 179 -20.16 -5.35 10.48
CA ASP A 179 -20.99 -5.60 9.29
C ASP A 179 -20.16 -5.61 7.99
N SER A 180 -18.96 -5.02 8.02
CA SER A 180 -18.09 -4.89 6.86
C SER A 180 -16.62 -4.98 7.24
N VAL A 181 -15.85 -5.76 6.48
CA VAL A 181 -14.38 -5.86 6.66
C VAL A 181 -13.65 -4.53 6.53
N LEU A 182 -14.30 -3.49 5.97
CA LEU A 182 -13.78 -2.12 5.89
C LEU A 182 -13.64 -1.45 7.26
N GLU A 183 -14.39 -1.93 8.25
CA GLU A 183 -14.39 -1.45 9.64
C GLU A 183 -13.44 -2.24 10.54
N CYS A 184 -12.85 -3.30 9.98
CA CYS A 184 -11.99 -4.24 10.64
C CYS A 184 -10.53 -4.12 10.11
N TRP A 185 -9.56 -4.51 10.93
CA TRP A 185 -8.13 -4.59 10.61
C TRP A 185 -7.52 -5.88 11.18
N PRO A 186 -6.60 -6.58 10.48
CA PRO A 186 -5.95 -7.78 11.00
C PRO A 186 -4.96 -7.46 12.12
N HIS A 187 -5.21 -7.97 13.32
CA HIS A 187 -4.35 -7.77 14.49
C HIS A 187 -3.28 -8.87 14.55
N VAL A 188 -2.01 -8.46 14.64
CA VAL A 188 -0.86 -9.38 14.56
C VAL A 188 -0.59 -10.13 15.87
N GLU A 189 -1.08 -9.63 17.01
CA GLU A 189 -0.77 -10.24 18.32
C GLU A 189 -1.58 -11.50 18.60
N ASP A 190 -2.81 -11.58 18.06
CA ASP A 190 -3.73 -12.72 18.23
C ASP A 190 -4.17 -13.35 16.90
N GLY A 191 -3.89 -12.69 15.76
CA GLY A 191 -4.30 -13.14 14.44
C GLY A 191 -5.78 -12.94 14.17
N GLU A 192 -6.47 -12.13 14.97
CA GLU A 192 -7.90 -11.88 14.85
C GLU A 192 -8.22 -10.53 14.21
N TRP A 193 -9.50 -10.31 13.88
CA TRP A 193 -9.96 -9.00 13.43
C TRP A 193 -10.11 -8.05 14.62
N ALA A 194 -9.52 -6.86 14.52
CA ALA A 194 -9.77 -5.74 15.42
C ALA A 194 -10.62 -4.67 14.73
N LEU A 195 -11.51 -4.01 15.48
CA LEU A 195 -12.27 -2.86 14.98
C LEU A 195 -11.41 -1.60 15.00
N TRP A 196 -11.46 -0.81 13.92
CA TRP A 196 -10.79 0.50 13.86
C TRP A 196 -11.24 1.45 14.97
N GLU A 197 -12.48 1.32 15.44
CA GLU A 197 -13.02 2.11 16.54
C GLU A 197 -12.21 1.93 17.83
N ASN A 198 -11.74 0.70 18.10
CA ASN A 198 -10.96 0.40 19.30
C ASN A 198 -9.56 1.05 19.26
N SER A 199 -9.07 1.40 18.08
CA SER A 199 -7.78 2.09 17.89
C SER A 199 -7.88 3.61 18.13
N LEU A 200 -9.08 4.18 18.26
CA LEU A 200 -9.27 5.58 18.56
C LEU A 200 -9.02 5.83 20.06
N SER A 201 -7.78 6.21 20.41
CA SER A 201 -7.52 6.75 21.74
C SER A 201 -8.31 8.05 21.91
N ARG A 202 -9.24 8.11 22.87
CA ARG A 202 -9.84 9.38 23.30
C ARG A 202 -8.73 10.26 23.87
N ARG A 203 -8.18 11.17 23.06
CA ARG A 203 -7.28 12.21 23.54
C ARG A 203 -8.13 13.35 24.07
N ASP A 204 -7.94 13.70 25.33
CA ASP A 204 -8.43 14.97 25.85
C ASP A 204 -7.69 16.09 25.12
N ILE A 205 -8.42 16.87 24.34
CA ILE A 205 -7.86 18.00 23.59
C ILE A 205 -7.72 19.16 24.57
N ASP A 206 -6.49 19.56 24.86
CA ASP A 206 -6.23 20.76 25.65
C ASP A 206 -6.86 21.99 24.95
N GLU A 207 -7.58 22.82 25.70
CA GLU A 207 -8.29 24.00 25.18
C GLU A 207 -7.39 24.96 24.39
N SER A 208 -6.08 24.98 24.70
CA SER A 208 -5.06 25.76 24.01
C SER A 208 -4.72 25.26 22.59
N GLN A 209 -5.01 24.00 22.27
CA GLN A 209 -4.75 23.40 20.95
C GLN A 209 -5.92 23.56 19.98
N ILE A 210 -7.13 23.83 20.49
CA ILE A 210 -8.37 23.96 19.70
C ILE A 210 -8.28 25.08 18.66
N THR A 211 -7.53 26.16 18.95
CA THR A 211 -7.34 27.29 18.04
C THR A 211 -6.21 27.09 17.02
N SER A 212 -5.47 25.97 17.10
CA SER A 212 -4.35 25.71 16.19
C SER A 212 -4.84 25.09 14.88
N SER A 213 -4.40 25.64 13.74
CA SER A 213 -4.70 25.09 12.41
C SER A 213 -4.01 23.73 12.14
N SER A 214 -3.19 23.26 13.09
CA SER A 214 -2.45 22.00 13.04
C SER A 214 -3.13 20.86 13.81
N LEU A 215 -4.19 21.13 14.56
CA LEU A 215 -4.90 20.10 15.32
C LEU A 215 -5.72 19.22 14.37
N VAL A 216 -5.29 17.96 14.20
CA VAL A 216 -6.04 16.94 13.47
C VAL A 216 -6.75 16.05 14.48
N ILE A 217 -8.08 16.08 14.48
CA ILE A 217 -8.89 15.18 15.30
C ILE A 217 -8.85 13.79 14.67
N PRO A 218 -8.36 12.75 15.37
CA PRO A 218 -8.38 11.40 14.85
C PRO A 218 -9.83 10.92 14.75
N THR A 219 -10.24 10.61 13.54
CA THR A 219 -11.48 9.91 13.18
C THR A 219 -11.14 8.55 12.60
N MET A 220 -12.13 7.65 12.53
CA MET A 220 -11.94 6.35 11.88
C MET A 220 -11.40 6.49 10.46
N ASP A 221 -11.93 7.41 9.66
CA ASP A 221 -11.48 7.62 8.30
C ASP A 221 -10.04 8.14 8.25
N THR A 222 -9.63 9.04 9.15
CA THR A 222 -8.24 9.50 9.16
C THR A 222 -7.27 8.39 9.54
N LEU A 223 -7.64 7.48 10.46
CA LEU A 223 -6.79 6.35 10.83
C LEU A 223 -6.66 5.36 9.67
N ARG A 224 -7.79 4.94 9.09
CA ARG A 224 -7.83 4.05 7.93
C ARG A 224 -6.95 4.58 6.80
N HIS A 225 -7.19 5.82 6.37
CA HIS A 225 -6.45 6.39 5.25
C HIS A 225 -4.97 6.67 5.60
N ALA A 226 -4.64 6.99 6.86
CA ALA A 226 -3.26 7.16 7.28
C ALA A 226 -2.44 5.87 7.11
N GLU A 227 -2.98 4.71 7.49
CA GLU A 227 -2.30 3.41 7.32
C GLU A 227 -2.06 3.09 5.83
N LEU A 228 -3.03 3.40 4.95
CA LEU A 228 -2.90 3.21 3.51
C LEU A 228 -1.81 4.11 2.91
N ILE A 229 -1.81 5.39 3.30
CA ILE A 229 -0.83 6.38 2.85
C ILE A 229 0.56 5.98 3.34
N GLN A 230 0.68 5.61 4.61
CA GLN A 230 1.94 5.17 5.22
C GLN A 230 2.51 3.95 4.52
N SER A 231 1.68 2.96 4.16
CA SER A 231 2.11 1.77 3.42
C SER A 231 2.73 2.14 2.06
N CYS A 232 2.10 3.07 1.34
CA CYS A 232 2.60 3.55 0.04
C CYS A 232 3.90 4.36 0.19
N LEU A 233 3.96 5.24 1.19
CA LEU A 233 5.13 6.07 1.48
C LEU A 233 6.34 5.24 1.92
N ALA A 234 6.13 4.23 2.77
CA ALA A 234 7.18 3.30 3.20
C ALA A 234 7.73 2.48 2.03
N SER A 235 6.89 2.16 1.04
CA SER A 235 7.31 1.48 -0.19
C SER A 235 7.87 2.42 -1.26
N HIS A 236 8.00 3.72 -0.96
CA HIS A 236 8.39 4.79 -1.88
C HIS A 236 7.62 4.74 -3.21
N LYS A 237 6.32 4.41 -3.15
CA LYS A 237 5.44 4.40 -4.32
C LYS A 237 4.67 5.70 -4.44
N PRO A 238 4.57 6.28 -5.64
CA PRO A 238 3.72 7.44 -5.86
C PRO A 238 2.26 7.07 -5.60
N LEU A 239 1.53 7.96 -4.94
CA LEU A 239 0.11 7.81 -4.64
C LEU A 239 -0.62 9.11 -4.98
N ILE A 240 -1.90 9.00 -5.36
CA ILE A 240 -2.76 10.14 -5.65
C ILE A 240 -3.89 10.14 -4.64
N LEU A 241 -4.03 11.24 -3.89
CA LEU A 241 -5.19 11.50 -3.07
C LEU A 241 -6.22 12.25 -3.92
N CYS A 242 -7.34 11.61 -4.21
CA CYS A 242 -8.42 12.20 -5.01
C CYS A 242 -9.69 12.32 -4.18
N GLY A 243 -10.38 13.46 -4.32
CA GLY A 243 -11.59 13.77 -3.56
C GLY A 243 -11.93 15.25 -3.67
N PRO A 244 -13.16 15.65 -3.31
CA PRO A 244 -13.61 17.05 -3.42
C PRO A 244 -12.76 17.99 -2.55
N PRO A 245 -12.75 19.31 -2.84
CA PRO A 245 -12.11 20.30 -1.98
C PRO A 245 -12.64 20.18 -0.53
N GLY A 246 -11.76 20.31 0.46
CA GLY A 246 -12.13 20.18 1.87
C GLY A 246 -12.27 18.75 2.40
N SER A 247 -12.07 17.70 1.59
CA SER A 247 -12.19 16.30 2.03
C SER A 247 -11.04 15.77 2.91
N GLY A 248 -10.22 16.65 3.50
CA GLY A 248 -9.12 16.25 4.40
C GLY A 248 -7.86 15.69 3.74
N LYS A 249 -7.73 15.63 2.40
CA LYS A 249 -6.58 15.02 1.70
C LYS A 249 -5.22 15.52 2.20
N THR A 250 -5.00 16.83 2.14
CA THR A 250 -3.73 17.47 2.55
C THR A 250 -3.49 17.29 4.04
N MET A 251 -4.55 17.41 4.85
CA MET A 251 -4.49 17.22 6.30
C MET A 251 -4.05 15.79 6.65
N THR A 252 -4.66 14.77 6.07
CA THR A 252 -4.31 13.36 6.31
C THR A 252 -2.89 13.05 5.83
N LEU A 253 -2.48 13.56 4.67
CA LEU A 253 -1.12 13.38 4.16
C LEU A 253 -0.08 13.99 5.10
N VAL A 254 -0.25 15.26 5.49
CA VAL A 254 0.67 15.96 6.38
C VAL A 254 0.71 15.30 7.77
N SER A 255 -0.44 14.89 8.30
CA SER A 255 -0.51 14.15 9.57
C SER A 255 0.23 12.81 9.49
N THR A 256 0.11 12.08 8.37
CA THR A 256 0.81 10.80 8.18
C THR A 256 2.30 11.00 8.00
N LEU A 257 2.72 12.01 7.25
CA LEU A 257 4.14 12.34 7.08
C LEU A 257 4.79 12.78 8.39
N SER A 258 4.04 13.44 9.27
CA SER A 258 4.55 13.86 10.59
C SER A 258 4.91 12.68 11.50
N SER A 259 4.36 11.48 11.27
CA SER A 259 4.74 10.27 12.01
C SER A 259 5.94 9.52 11.38
N MET A 260 6.40 9.95 10.19
CA MET A 260 7.50 9.32 9.45
C MET A 260 8.74 10.21 9.45
N SER A 261 9.63 9.99 10.42
CA SER A 261 10.80 10.84 10.64
C SER A 261 11.81 10.84 9.49
N ASN A 262 11.80 9.83 8.62
CA ASN A 262 12.70 9.67 7.48
C ASN A 262 12.24 10.42 6.21
N LEU A 263 11.05 11.02 6.21
CA LEU A 263 10.49 11.70 5.04
C LEU A 263 10.50 13.24 5.21
N ILE A 264 10.75 13.93 4.11
CA ILE A 264 10.77 15.40 4.05
C ILE A 264 9.78 15.84 2.98
N LEU A 265 8.77 16.59 3.39
CA LEU A 265 7.74 17.10 2.51
C LEU A 265 8.17 18.40 1.82
N VAL A 266 8.03 18.43 0.50
CA VAL A 266 8.10 19.65 -0.31
C VAL A 266 6.81 19.77 -1.10
N GLN A 267 6.07 20.84 -0.86
CA GLN A 267 4.83 21.13 -1.57
C GLN A 267 5.11 21.94 -2.85
N VAL A 268 4.50 21.51 -3.95
CA VAL A 268 4.49 22.21 -5.23
C VAL A 268 3.03 22.39 -5.63
N ASN A 269 2.58 23.62 -5.78
CA ASN A 269 1.22 23.91 -6.21
C ASN A 269 1.19 23.96 -7.74
N PHE A 270 0.44 23.04 -8.36
CA PHE A 270 0.27 23.07 -9.80
C PHE A 270 -0.77 24.12 -10.18
N SER A 271 -0.67 24.53 -11.43
CA SER A 271 -1.53 25.49 -12.12
C SER A 271 -1.49 25.16 -13.61
N SER A 272 -2.35 25.79 -14.41
CA SER A 272 -2.37 25.57 -15.87
C SER A 272 -1.01 25.79 -16.53
N GLY A 273 -0.22 26.76 -16.06
CA GLY A 273 1.11 27.09 -16.59
C GLY A 273 2.27 26.27 -16.00
N THR A 274 1.99 25.19 -15.28
CA THR A 274 3.05 24.38 -14.65
C THR A 274 3.81 23.58 -15.69
N THR A 275 5.13 23.73 -15.69
CA THR A 275 6.03 23.02 -16.62
C THR A 275 6.99 22.11 -15.87
N PRO A 276 7.57 21.08 -16.51
CA PRO A 276 8.64 20.26 -15.93
C PRO A 276 9.80 21.07 -15.34
N GLY A 277 10.07 22.25 -15.92
CA GLY A 277 11.09 23.17 -15.42
C GLY A 277 10.85 23.65 -13.99
N LEU A 278 9.59 23.75 -13.53
CA LEU A 278 9.28 24.08 -12.14
C LEU A 278 9.71 22.94 -11.20
N LEU A 279 9.35 21.70 -11.54
CA LEU A 279 9.77 20.52 -10.76
C LEU A 279 11.29 20.40 -10.71
N LEU A 280 11.99 20.62 -11.82
CA LEU A 280 13.46 20.61 -11.86
C LEU A 280 14.09 21.69 -10.99
N LYS A 281 13.51 22.90 -10.95
CA LYS A 281 13.97 23.96 -10.05
C LYS A 281 13.79 23.57 -8.58
N THR A 282 12.63 23.04 -8.23
CA THR A 282 12.36 22.51 -6.88
C THR A 282 13.36 21.42 -6.52
N LEU A 283 13.57 20.43 -7.39
CA LEU A 283 14.53 19.36 -7.16
C LEU A 283 15.95 19.90 -7.00
N THR A 284 16.38 20.88 -7.80
CA THR A 284 17.71 21.51 -7.67
C THR A 284 17.88 22.29 -6.36
N GLN A 285 16.78 22.80 -5.80
CA GLN A 285 16.77 23.48 -4.51
C GLN A 285 16.99 22.50 -3.34
N TYR A 286 16.36 21.32 -3.38
CA TYR A 286 16.36 20.36 -2.26
C TYR A 286 17.34 19.20 -2.43
N CYS A 287 17.80 18.92 -3.65
CA CYS A 287 18.67 17.80 -3.98
C CYS A 287 20.05 18.26 -4.48
N GLU A 288 21.01 17.36 -4.41
CA GLU A 288 22.33 17.45 -5.06
C GLU A 288 22.49 16.32 -6.09
N VAL A 289 23.26 16.56 -7.15
CA VAL A 289 23.62 15.54 -8.14
C VAL A 289 25.02 15.04 -7.85
N LEU A 290 25.14 13.74 -7.65
CA LEU A 290 26.42 13.07 -7.36
C LEU A 290 26.81 12.13 -8.48
N LYS A 291 28.09 12.14 -8.81
CA LYS A 291 28.69 11.17 -9.74
C LYS A 291 29.04 9.91 -8.98
N THR A 292 28.32 8.83 -9.23
CA THR A 292 28.64 7.49 -8.71
C THR A 292 29.26 6.62 -9.81
N PRO A 293 29.92 5.51 -9.48
CA PRO A 293 30.41 4.57 -10.49
C PRO A 293 29.31 3.99 -11.39
N ARG A 294 28.03 4.03 -10.96
CA ARG A 294 26.86 3.57 -11.70
C ARG A 294 26.18 4.69 -12.52
N GLY A 295 26.72 5.91 -12.48
CA GLY A 295 26.16 7.09 -13.15
C GLY A 295 25.84 8.22 -12.18
N GLU A 296 25.22 9.27 -12.71
CA GLU A 296 24.79 10.42 -11.92
C GLU A 296 23.48 10.09 -11.18
N VAL A 297 23.47 10.38 -9.88
CA VAL A 297 22.32 10.14 -9.00
C VAL A 297 21.95 11.45 -8.32
N MET A 298 20.66 11.79 -8.35
CA MET A 298 20.12 12.91 -7.59
C MET A 298 19.64 12.40 -6.23
N ARG A 299 20.08 13.04 -5.15
CA ARG A 299 19.64 12.71 -3.78
C ARG A 299 19.36 13.96 -2.96
N PRO A 300 18.55 13.89 -1.90
CA PRO A 300 18.30 15.03 -1.01
C PRO A 300 19.62 15.56 -0.42
N LYS A 301 19.70 16.89 -0.25
CA LYS A 301 20.90 17.54 0.29
C LYS A 301 21.18 17.06 1.72
N PRO A 302 22.46 16.82 2.10
CA PRO A 302 22.82 16.43 3.46
C PRO A 302 22.35 17.42 4.54
N SER A 303 22.16 18.71 4.18
CA SER A 303 21.61 19.74 5.06
C SER A 303 20.17 19.47 5.52
N LEU A 304 19.44 18.61 4.83
CA LEU A 304 18.09 18.18 5.20
C LEU A 304 18.09 17.00 6.18
N GLY A 305 19.26 16.39 6.42
CA GLY A 305 19.44 15.21 7.25
C GLY A 305 20.09 14.07 6.48
N VAL A 306 20.67 13.13 7.23
CA VAL A 306 21.27 11.90 6.67
C VAL A 306 20.16 10.91 6.34
N ASP A 307 20.26 10.26 5.18
CA ASP A 307 19.35 9.21 4.71
C ASP A 307 17.85 9.57 4.71
N LYS A 308 17.56 10.84 4.42
CA LYS A 308 16.18 11.33 4.28
C LYS A 308 15.66 11.12 2.86
N TRP A 309 14.38 10.82 2.76
CA TRP A 309 13.64 10.73 1.50
C TRP A 309 12.85 12.02 1.26
N LEU A 310 12.95 12.56 0.04
CA LEU A 310 12.19 13.73 -0.36
C LEU A 310 10.83 13.31 -0.94
N VAL A 311 9.75 13.80 -0.34
CA VAL A 311 8.38 13.62 -0.82
C VAL A 311 7.95 14.92 -1.49
N VAL A 312 7.82 14.88 -2.82
CA VAL A 312 7.29 15.99 -3.60
C VAL A 312 5.77 15.85 -3.67
N PHE A 313 5.06 16.71 -2.94
CA PHE A 313 3.61 16.75 -2.94
C PHE A 313 3.13 17.77 -3.97
N CYS A 314 2.50 17.28 -5.03
CA CYS A 314 1.93 18.11 -6.10
C CYS A 314 0.45 18.34 -5.81
N ASP A 315 0.10 19.55 -5.34
CA ASP A 315 -1.29 19.92 -5.18
C ASP A 315 -1.90 20.26 -6.55
N GLU A 316 -3.16 19.92 -6.76
CA GLU A 316 -3.91 20.15 -8.02
C GLU A 316 -3.24 19.54 -9.27
N ILE A 317 -2.72 18.30 -9.17
CA ILE A 317 -2.00 17.59 -10.24
C ILE A 317 -2.77 17.48 -11.58
N ASN A 318 -4.09 17.60 -11.56
CA ASN A 318 -4.96 17.51 -12.73
C ASN A 318 -5.14 18.83 -13.50
N LEU A 319 -4.60 19.96 -12.99
CA LEU A 319 -4.74 21.28 -13.62
C LEU A 319 -3.79 21.64 -14.78
N PRO A 320 -2.58 21.09 -14.92
CA PRO A 320 -1.67 21.47 -16.01
C PRO A 320 -2.34 21.33 -17.38
N GLU A 321 -2.13 22.31 -18.25
CA GLU A 321 -2.72 22.30 -19.60
C GLU A 321 -2.12 21.18 -20.45
N GLU A 322 -2.99 20.56 -21.25
CA GLU A 322 -2.58 19.64 -22.30
C GLU A 322 -1.97 20.42 -23.46
N ASP A 323 -0.94 19.83 -24.07
CA ASP A 323 -0.42 20.32 -25.34
C ASP A 323 -1.39 20.06 -26.50
N LYS A 324 -1.00 20.47 -27.71
CA LYS A 324 -1.82 20.27 -28.92
C LYS A 324 -2.11 18.80 -29.25
N TYR A 325 -1.47 17.86 -28.57
CA TYR A 325 -1.58 16.42 -28.77
C TYR A 325 -2.23 15.70 -27.58
N GLY A 326 -2.79 16.43 -26.61
CA GLY A 326 -3.47 15.85 -25.45
C GLY A 326 -2.51 15.30 -24.38
N THR A 327 -1.25 15.73 -24.38
CA THR A 327 -0.25 15.31 -23.38
C THR A 327 -0.05 16.41 -22.36
N GLN A 328 -0.02 16.07 -21.07
CA GLN A 328 0.37 16.98 -19.99
C GLN A 328 1.89 16.85 -19.74
N PRO A 329 2.73 17.81 -20.15
CA PRO A 329 4.19 17.62 -20.15
C PRO A 329 4.80 17.41 -18.77
N VAL A 330 4.17 17.93 -17.72
CA VAL A 330 4.62 17.76 -16.32
C VAL A 330 4.29 16.37 -15.75
N ILE A 331 3.35 15.66 -16.38
CA ILE A 331 2.94 14.30 -15.99
C ILE A 331 3.67 13.23 -16.81
N SER A 332 4.05 13.55 -18.06
CA SER A 332 4.84 12.68 -18.95
C SER A 332 6.30 12.58 -18.52
#